data_AF-A0ABD3I4V2-F1
#
_entry.id   AF-A0ABD3I4V2-F1
#
_cell.length_a   1.000
_cell.length_b   1.000
_cell.length_c   1.000
_cell.angle_alpha   90.00
_cell.angle_beta   90.00
_cell.angle_gamma   90.00
#
_symmetry.space_group_name_H-M   'P 1'
#
loop_
_entity.id
_entity.type
_entity.pdbx_description
1 polymer ?
#
loop_
_entity_poly.entity_id
_entity_poly.type
_entity_poly.pdbx_seq_one_letter_code
_entity_poly.pdbx_strand_id
1 'polypeptide(L)'
;MERELLQEVQIPGQKTLNGWGNLPSVLAPAAGRIVTVKELVDWIKQEKSWIEEQLLKSGAILFRGCDVKNAEDFNAVVEAFDYEERLYTGGLAQRSHVVGRIYTANEAPAHVYIPFHHEMAQLPTSPSKVFFFCDIEPTKGGETPLLWSNSVVRRLQQECGDFLQQLEQKGLIYQYFFGDEDIPDAYIVRSWKTLYKVKDRAELEAKIAESGGQIKLEWIDGHGVKVMIGPVPALKWDKQRQQNAFYNYMVMNYITDYEVLSKDKEAAAFDNVIFGDGSAIPEEQVLTCQRIMAEEKVEFKWQRGDVMLIDNVAVQHSKNPCFSSRRILSSLIA
;
A
#
# COMPACT_ATOMS: atom_id res chain seq x y z
N MET A 1 15.65 -7.88 33.51
CA MET A 1 15.84 -7.05 32.30
C MET A 1 14.59 -6.23 32.15
N GLU A 2 14.69 -4.91 32.33
CA GLU A 2 13.58 -3.99 32.09
C GLU A 2 13.26 -4.02 30.59
N ARG A 3 12.15 -4.67 30.23
CA ARG A 3 11.72 -4.83 28.82
C ARG A 3 11.27 -3.53 28.15
N GLU A 4 10.96 -2.49 28.91
CA GLU A 4 10.11 -1.44 28.37
C GLU A 4 10.86 -0.11 28.25
N LEU A 5 11.69 -0.01 27.19
CA LEU A 5 12.04 1.29 26.63
C LEU A 5 10.77 2.02 26.19
N LEU A 6 9.84 1.27 25.60
CA LEU A 6 8.52 1.69 25.15
C LEU A 6 7.44 0.83 25.79
N GLN A 7 6.26 1.42 26.02
CA GLN A 7 5.07 0.77 26.53
C GLN A 7 3.92 0.91 25.52
N GLU A 8 2.97 -0.01 25.54
CA GLU A 8 1.76 0.10 24.72
C GLU A 8 0.86 1.22 25.24
N VAL A 9 0.40 2.09 24.34
CA VAL A 9 -0.51 3.20 24.63
C VAL A 9 -1.71 3.16 23.69
N GLN A 10 -2.79 3.82 24.10
CA GLN A 10 -3.98 3.99 23.27
C GLN A 10 -3.99 5.37 22.62
N ILE A 11 -4.45 5.45 21.38
CA ILE A 11 -4.65 6.73 20.67
C ILE A 11 -6.08 6.84 20.11
N PRO A 12 -6.61 8.06 19.95
CA PRO A 12 -7.90 8.25 19.29
C PRO A 12 -7.91 7.65 17.87
N GLY A 13 -9.00 6.94 17.54
CA GLY A 13 -9.23 6.35 16.22
C GLY A 13 -8.64 4.95 16.00
N GLN A 14 -7.85 4.45 16.96
CA GLN A 14 -7.43 3.06 17.04
C GLN A 14 -8.65 2.13 17.21
N LYS A 15 -8.60 0.92 16.62
CA LYS A 15 -9.64 -0.10 16.80
C LYS A 15 -9.02 -1.41 17.29
N THR A 16 -9.73 -2.11 18.17
CA THR A 16 -9.37 -3.47 18.58
C THR A 16 -9.90 -4.46 17.55
N LEU A 17 -9.03 -5.33 17.05
CA LEU A 17 -9.40 -6.36 16.08
C LEU A 17 -9.94 -7.59 16.81
N ASN A 18 -11.07 -8.15 16.36
CA ASN A 18 -11.67 -9.34 16.98
C ASN A 18 -10.69 -10.52 17.03
N GLY A 19 -10.31 -10.94 18.25
CA GLY A 19 -9.36 -12.04 18.49
C GLY A 19 -7.88 -11.68 18.28
N TRP A 20 -7.59 -10.40 18.04
CA TRP A 20 -6.29 -9.87 17.65
C TRP A 20 -5.96 -8.63 18.51
N GLY A 21 -4.81 -7.97 18.23
CA GLY A 21 -4.41 -6.76 18.92
C GLY A 21 -5.16 -5.50 18.47
N ASN A 22 -4.68 -4.34 18.90
CA ASN A 22 -5.15 -3.07 18.36
C ASN A 22 -4.50 -2.79 17.00
N LEU A 23 -5.23 -2.15 16.08
CA LEU A 23 -4.71 -1.65 14.81
C LEU A 23 -4.61 -0.11 14.86
N PRO A 24 -3.42 0.47 14.64
CA PRO A 24 -2.12 -0.17 14.91
C PRO A 24 -1.95 -0.41 16.41
N SER A 25 -1.02 -1.27 16.84
CA SER A 25 -0.49 -1.21 18.21
C SER A 25 0.43 0.00 18.31
N VAL A 26 0.36 0.77 19.40
CA VAL A 26 1.13 2.02 19.54
C VAL A 26 2.11 1.87 20.68
N LEU A 27 3.40 2.00 20.37
CA LEU A 27 4.49 1.91 21.33
C LEU A 27 5.07 3.30 21.54
N ALA A 28 5.09 3.76 22.79
CA ALA A 28 5.58 5.09 23.14
C ALA A 28 6.40 5.06 24.44
N PRO A 29 7.35 5.99 24.63
CA PRO A 29 8.06 6.13 25.90
C PRO A 29 7.10 6.42 27.07
N ALA A 30 7.54 6.10 28.29
CA ALA A 30 6.88 6.60 29.50
C ALA A 30 6.82 8.14 29.49
N ALA A 31 5.76 8.72 30.07
CA ALA A 31 5.55 10.16 30.07
C ALA A 31 6.79 10.90 30.63
N GLY A 32 7.30 11.87 29.86
CA GLY A 32 8.50 12.65 30.22
C GLY A 32 9.84 11.96 29.91
N ARG A 33 9.85 10.70 29.46
CA ARG A 33 11.06 10.03 28.98
C ARG A 33 11.34 10.44 27.54
N ILE A 34 12.56 10.91 27.29
CA ILE A 34 13.09 11.09 25.94
C ILE A 34 13.79 9.79 25.55
N VAL A 35 13.39 9.19 24.43
CA VAL A 35 14.05 8.03 23.83
C VAL A 35 14.77 8.51 22.57
N THR A 36 16.09 8.45 22.59
CA THR A 36 16.93 8.82 21.45
C THR A 36 16.81 7.81 20.31
N VAL A 37 17.09 8.23 19.07
CA VAL A 37 17.15 7.29 17.92
C VAL A 37 18.10 6.13 18.18
N LYS A 38 19.24 6.37 18.86
CA LYS A 38 20.21 5.33 19.20
C LYS A 38 19.62 4.29 20.16
N GLU A 39 18.97 4.73 21.24
CA GLU A 39 18.29 3.82 22.17
C GLU A 39 17.19 3.02 21.48
N LEU A 40 16.40 3.66 20.61
CA LEU A 40 15.36 2.99 19.83
C LEU A 40 15.97 1.92 18.92
N VAL A 41 17.04 2.23 18.19
CA VAL A 41 17.76 1.27 17.32
C VAL A 41 18.31 0.09 18.12
N ASP A 42 18.96 0.36 19.25
CA ASP A 42 19.55 -0.68 20.09
C ASP A 42 18.45 -1.59 20.68
N TRP A 43 17.31 -1.01 21.06
CA TRP A 43 16.16 -1.77 21.57
C TRP A 43 15.45 -2.57 20.48
N ILE A 44 15.26 -2.03 19.27
CA ILE A 44 14.71 -2.78 18.13
C ILE A 44 15.55 -4.01 17.84
N LYS A 45 16.89 -3.88 17.84
CA LYS A 45 17.80 -5.01 17.62
C LYS A 45 17.66 -6.09 18.70
N GLN A 46 17.46 -5.69 19.95
CA GLN A 46 17.33 -6.60 21.09
C GLN A 46 15.95 -7.27 21.14
N GLU A 47 14.89 -6.53 20.85
CA GLU A 47 13.49 -6.96 21.01
C GLU A 47 12.80 -7.30 19.67
N LYS A 48 13.55 -7.42 18.57
CA LYS A 48 13.02 -7.69 17.22
C LYS A 48 11.95 -8.79 17.21
N SER A 49 12.23 -9.94 17.81
CA SER A 49 11.29 -11.06 17.85
C SER A 49 9.98 -10.72 18.57
N TRP A 50 10.05 -9.97 19.67
CA TRP A 50 8.85 -9.52 20.38
C TRP A 50 8.06 -8.50 19.54
N ILE A 51 8.74 -7.57 18.86
CA ILE A 51 8.10 -6.62 17.94
C ILE A 51 7.40 -7.38 16.81
N GLU A 52 8.02 -8.42 16.25
CA GLU A 52 7.42 -9.26 15.22
C GLU A 52 6.19 -10.04 15.71
N GLU A 53 6.20 -10.52 16.96
CA GLU A 53 5.01 -11.10 17.58
C GLU A 53 3.87 -10.09 17.75
N GLN A 54 4.20 -8.85 18.14
CA GLN A 54 3.19 -7.77 18.21
C GLN A 54 2.68 -7.41 16.81
N LEU A 55 3.55 -7.38 15.80
CA LEU A 55 3.17 -7.08 14.42
C LEU A 55 2.25 -8.17 13.87
N LEU A 56 2.54 -9.44 14.18
CA LEU A 56 1.65 -10.55 13.83
C LEU A 56 0.25 -10.34 14.41
N LYS A 57 0.15 -9.87 15.66
CA LYS A 57 -1.14 -9.66 16.33
C LYS A 57 -1.90 -8.42 15.87
N SER A 58 -1.20 -7.34 15.55
CA SER A 58 -1.78 -6.02 15.29
C SER A 58 -1.87 -5.68 13.80
N GLY A 59 -1.03 -6.30 12.96
CA GLY A 59 -0.84 -5.98 11.54
C GLY A 59 -0.06 -4.70 11.29
N ALA A 60 -0.05 -3.76 12.23
CA ALA A 60 0.77 -2.56 12.16
C ALA A 60 1.18 -2.09 13.56
N ILE A 61 2.39 -1.55 13.67
CA ILE A 61 2.95 -0.95 14.88
C ILE A 61 3.32 0.50 14.59
N LEU A 62 2.91 1.41 15.47
CA LEU A 62 3.27 2.82 15.45
C LEU A 62 4.21 3.12 16.62
N PHE A 63 5.46 3.47 16.31
CA PHE A 63 6.41 4.01 17.28
C PHE A 63 6.22 5.52 17.36
N ARG A 64 5.79 6.02 18.52
CA ARG A 64 5.43 7.42 18.73
C ARG A 64 6.22 8.04 19.88
N GLY A 65 6.63 9.30 19.72
CA GLY A 65 7.34 10.05 20.76
C GLY A 65 8.82 9.71 20.93
N CYS A 66 9.40 8.97 19.99
CA CYS A 66 10.85 8.77 19.90
C CYS A 66 11.51 9.92 19.12
N ASP A 67 12.78 10.21 19.40
CA ASP A 67 13.52 11.35 18.85
C ASP A 67 14.05 11.09 17.42
N VAL A 68 13.19 10.62 16.51
CA VAL A 68 13.48 10.39 15.08
C VAL A 68 13.21 11.69 14.30
N LYS A 69 14.24 12.38 13.82
CA LYS A 69 14.09 13.78 13.36
C LYS A 69 14.06 13.97 11.86
N ASN A 70 14.67 13.06 11.12
CA ASN A 70 14.99 13.19 9.69
C ASN A 70 15.07 11.81 9.00
N ALA A 71 15.40 11.84 7.71
CA ALA A 71 15.47 10.64 6.88
C ALA A 71 16.62 9.70 7.29
N GLU A 72 17.74 10.24 7.79
CA GLU A 72 18.89 9.45 8.26
C GLU A 72 18.55 8.66 9.52
N ASP A 73 17.88 9.30 10.49
CA ASP A 73 17.37 8.64 11.70
C ASP A 73 16.36 7.55 11.34
N PHE A 74 15.45 7.85 10.41
CA PHE A 74 14.48 6.87 9.92
C PHE A 74 15.17 5.68 9.22
N ASN A 75 16.19 5.93 8.38
CA ASN A 75 16.98 4.86 7.76
C ASN A 75 17.64 3.97 8.83
N ALA A 76 18.22 4.55 9.88
CA ALA A 76 18.82 3.80 10.97
C ALA A 76 17.80 2.91 11.71
N VAL A 77 16.58 3.41 11.92
CA VAL A 77 15.46 2.63 12.49
C VAL A 77 15.09 1.46 11.56
N VAL A 78 14.96 1.69 10.25
CA VAL A 78 14.65 0.63 9.28
C VAL A 78 15.76 -0.44 9.25
N GLU A 79 17.02 -0.04 9.23
CA GLU A 79 18.16 -0.95 9.24
C GLU A 79 18.28 -1.75 10.54
N ALA A 80 17.81 -1.22 11.66
CA ALA A 80 17.80 -1.93 12.94
C ALA A 80 16.97 -3.21 12.93
N PHE A 81 15.93 -3.27 12.08
CA PHE A 81 15.12 -4.48 11.90
C PHE A 81 15.84 -5.59 11.12
N ASP A 82 16.94 -5.30 10.43
CA ASP A 82 17.70 -6.28 9.64
C ASP A 82 16.79 -7.10 8.71
N TYR A 83 15.90 -6.40 8.00
CA TYR A 83 15.10 -6.98 6.93
C TYR A 83 15.79 -6.79 5.59
N GLU A 84 15.53 -7.71 4.66
CA GLU A 84 15.97 -7.56 3.27
C GLU A 84 15.20 -6.42 2.59
N GLU A 85 15.91 -5.54 1.88
CA GLU A 85 15.31 -4.40 1.19
C GLU A 85 14.58 -4.85 -0.07
N ARG A 86 13.39 -4.29 -0.31
CA ARG A 86 12.74 -4.35 -1.61
C ARG A 86 12.99 -3.06 -2.38
N LEU A 87 13.79 -3.12 -3.43
CA LEU A 87 13.96 -1.98 -4.34
C LEU A 87 12.65 -1.61 -5.02
N TYR A 88 12.41 -0.31 -5.19
CA TYR A 88 11.23 0.18 -5.90
C TYR A 88 11.36 -0.05 -7.42
N THR A 89 10.84 -1.18 -7.88
CA THR A 89 10.86 -1.59 -9.30
C THR A 89 9.48 -2.05 -9.74
N GLY A 90 8.94 -1.44 -10.81
CA GLY A 90 7.66 -1.83 -11.40
C GLY A 90 6.41 -1.25 -10.71
N GLY A 91 6.57 -0.34 -9.75
CA GLY A 91 5.45 0.39 -9.17
C GLY A 91 4.96 1.52 -10.10
N LEU A 92 3.66 1.85 -9.98
CA LEU A 92 3.00 2.88 -10.80
C LEU A 92 3.19 4.31 -10.29
N ALA A 93 3.51 4.48 -9.00
CA ALA A 93 3.60 5.79 -8.37
C ALA A 93 4.98 6.41 -8.52
N GLN A 94 5.05 7.73 -8.66
CA GLN A 94 6.33 8.42 -8.55
C GLN A 94 6.84 8.37 -7.10
N ARG A 95 8.12 8.01 -6.95
CA ARG A 95 8.89 8.05 -5.71
C ARG A 95 10.31 8.49 -6.00
N SER A 96 10.84 9.35 -5.14
CA SER A 96 12.21 9.87 -5.20
C SER A 96 13.03 9.23 -4.10
N HIS A 97 14.24 8.78 -4.44
CA HIS A 97 15.21 8.33 -3.44
C HIS A 97 15.64 9.51 -2.56
N VAL A 98 15.79 9.27 -1.26
CA VAL A 98 16.18 10.29 -0.28
C VAL A 98 17.55 9.96 0.32
N VAL A 99 17.66 8.83 1.03
CA VAL A 99 18.90 8.37 1.66
C VAL A 99 18.80 6.88 1.97
N GLY A 100 19.87 6.11 1.78
CA GLY A 100 19.88 4.67 2.11
C GLY A 100 18.72 3.93 1.44
N ARG A 101 17.84 3.33 2.26
CA ARG A 101 16.65 2.57 1.84
C ARG A 101 15.37 3.43 1.76
N ILE A 102 15.49 4.73 1.98
CA ILE A 102 14.37 5.65 2.17
C ILE A 102 14.03 6.35 0.86
N TYR A 103 12.74 6.33 0.56
CA TYR A 103 12.12 7.04 -0.56
C TYR A 103 11.03 7.98 -0.05
N THR A 104 10.62 8.94 -0.87
CA THR A 104 9.33 9.59 -0.67
C THR A 104 8.21 8.54 -0.77
N ALA A 105 7.12 8.73 -0.02
CA ALA A 105 5.87 8.02 -0.31
C ALA A 105 5.30 8.49 -1.67
N ASN A 106 4.15 7.95 -2.08
CA ASN A 106 3.47 8.37 -3.32
C ASN A 106 3.37 9.90 -3.42
N GLU A 107 3.98 10.47 -4.47
CA GLU A 107 4.08 11.91 -4.73
C GLU A 107 2.82 12.52 -5.40
N ALA A 108 1.70 11.79 -5.41
CA ALA A 108 0.41 12.31 -5.83
C ALA A 108 0.09 13.67 -5.17
N PRO A 109 -0.57 14.61 -5.89
CA PRO A 109 -0.94 15.91 -5.35
C PRO A 109 -1.61 15.81 -3.99
N ALA A 110 -1.35 16.78 -3.12
CA ALA A 110 -1.77 16.73 -1.72
C ALA A 110 -3.29 16.51 -1.56
N HIS A 111 -4.10 17.16 -2.40
CA HIS A 111 -5.57 17.09 -2.37
C HIS A 111 -6.17 15.77 -2.92
N VAL A 112 -5.37 14.95 -3.60
CA VAL A 112 -5.83 13.66 -4.14
C VAL A 112 -5.98 12.65 -3.02
N TYR A 113 -7.13 11.97 -2.96
CA TYR A 113 -7.32 10.77 -2.15
C TYR A 113 -6.65 9.58 -2.83
N ILE A 114 -5.86 8.80 -2.09
CA ILE A 114 -5.33 7.51 -2.58
C ILE A 114 -6.17 6.41 -1.92
N PRO A 115 -6.87 5.56 -2.69
CA PRO A 115 -7.69 4.47 -2.18
C PRO A 115 -6.96 3.46 -1.29
N PHE A 116 -7.72 2.66 -0.56
CA PHE A 116 -7.17 1.50 0.14
C PHE A 116 -6.56 0.50 -0.84
N HIS A 117 -5.34 0.09 -0.54
CA HIS A 117 -4.60 -0.90 -1.30
C HIS A 117 -3.56 -1.59 -0.42
N HIS A 118 -3.09 -2.74 -0.90
CA HIS A 118 -1.85 -3.35 -0.45
C HIS A 118 -0.70 -2.84 -1.32
N GLU A 119 0.46 -2.55 -0.74
CA GLU A 119 1.59 -2.02 -1.51
C GLU A 119 2.01 -3.02 -2.61
N MET A 120 1.99 -2.57 -3.86
CA MET A 120 2.41 -3.34 -5.05
C MET A 120 1.72 -4.71 -5.22
N ALA A 121 0.47 -4.88 -4.80
CA ALA A 121 -0.24 -6.17 -4.84
C ALA A 121 -0.53 -6.71 -6.25
N GLN A 122 -0.49 -5.85 -7.27
CA GLN A 122 -0.65 -6.21 -8.67
C GLN A 122 0.60 -6.87 -9.27
N LEU A 123 1.74 -6.81 -8.57
CA LEU A 123 2.99 -7.40 -9.05
C LEU A 123 3.15 -8.84 -8.54
N PRO A 124 3.88 -9.71 -9.28
CA PRO A 124 4.13 -11.10 -8.85
C PRO A 124 4.78 -11.21 -7.48
N THR A 125 5.63 -10.23 -7.14
CA THR A 125 6.31 -10.12 -5.84
C THR A 125 6.04 -8.73 -5.25
N SER A 126 5.21 -8.69 -4.22
CA SER A 126 4.90 -7.51 -3.41
C SER A 126 5.82 -7.43 -2.18
N PRO A 127 6.13 -6.24 -1.64
CA PRO A 127 6.78 -6.11 -0.35
C PRO A 127 6.07 -6.92 0.75
N SER A 128 6.81 -7.57 1.64
CA SER A 128 6.23 -8.23 2.81
C SER A 128 5.79 -7.22 3.89
N LYS A 129 6.51 -6.10 4.00
CA LYS A 129 6.25 -5.02 4.95
C LYS A 129 6.52 -3.65 4.34
N VAL A 130 5.92 -2.63 4.93
CA VAL A 130 6.13 -1.23 4.55
C VAL A 130 6.38 -0.42 5.81
N PHE A 131 7.39 0.45 5.76
CA PHE A 131 7.57 1.49 6.76
C PHE A 131 7.07 2.84 6.24
N PHE A 132 6.47 3.63 7.12
CA PHE A 132 6.17 5.05 6.91
C PHE A 132 6.76 5.89 8.03
N PHE A 133 7.27 7.08 7.69
CA PHE A 133 7.83 8.03 8.65
C PHE A 133 7.26 9.42 8.44
N CYS A 134 6.79 10.05 9.51
CA CYS A 134 6.28 11.42 9.48
C CYS A 134 7.41 12.43 9.70
N ASP A 135 7.91 12.98 8.61
CA ASP A 135 8.98 13.97 8.60
C ASP A 135 8.42 15.39 8.78
N ILE A 136 7.34 15.70 8.05
CA ILE A 136 6.57 16.94 8.20
C ILE A 136 5.11 16.59 8.49
N GLU A 137 4.69 16.94 9.71
CA GLU A 137 3.35 16.71 10.22
C GLU A 137 2.29 17.59 9.51
N PRO A 138 1.21 16.99 8.98
CA PRO A 138 0.11 17.76 8.43
C PRO A 138 -0.76 18.37 9.54
N THR A 139 -1.13 19.64 9.37
CA THR A 139 -2.05 20.32 10.29
C THR A 139 -3.52 20.12 9.92
N LYS A 140 -3.81 19.69 8.68
CA LYS A 140 -5.17 19.42 8.19
C LYS A 140 -5.19 18.28 7.16
N GLY A 141 -5.86 17.18 7.51
CA GLY A 141 -5.95 15.97 6.69
C GLY A 141 -4.61 15.25 6.55
N GLY A 142 -4.44 14.47 5.48
CA GLY A 142 -3.17 13.79 5.19
C GLY A 142 -2.84 12.61 6.10
N GLU A 143 -3.82 12.10 6.84
CA GLU A 143 -3.70 10.83 7.55
C GLU A 143 -3.37 9.69 6.56
N THR A 144 -2.82 8.60 7.11
CA THR A 144 -2.65 7.33 6.39
C THR A 144 -3.59 6.31 7.02
N PRO A 145 -4.89 6.28 6.63
CA PRO A 145 -5.82 5.32 7.21
C PRO A 145 -5.36 3.89 6.94
N LEU A 146 -5.59 3.02 7.91
CA LEU A 146 -5.31 1.60 7.86
C LEU A 146 -6.60 0.80 7.81
N LEU A 147 -6.53 -0.40 7.24
CA LEU A 147 -7.65 -1.32 7.17
C LEU A 147 -7.15 -2.74 7.33
N TRP A 148 -7.71 -3.48 8.30
CA TRP A 148 -7.46 -4.90 8.44
C TRP A 148 -8.07 -5.64 7.26
N SER A 149 -7.26 -6.18 6.35
CA SER A 149 -7.72 -6.67 5.05
C SER A 149 -8.76 -7.78 5.15
N ASN A 150 -8.67 -8.63 6.18
CA ASN A 150 -9.65 -9.69 6.43
C ASN A 150 -11.02 -9.14 6.91
N SER A 151 -11.12 -7.91 7.43
CA SER A 151 -12.44 -7.35 7.80
C SER A 151 -13.35 -7.24 6.58
N VAL A 152 -12.80 -6.86 5.42
CA VAL A 152 -13.52 -6.82 4.15
C VAL A 152 -14.02 -8.20 3.75
N VAL A 153 -13.17 -9.23 3.85
CA VAL A 153 -13.55 -10.63 3.57
C VAL A 153 -14.70 -11.08 4.47
N ARG A 154 -14.61 -10.83 5.78
CA ARG A 154 -15.66 -11.23 6.74
C ARG A 154 -16.98 -10.50 6.49
N ARG A 155 -16.93 -9.20 6.20
CA ARG A 155 -18.13 -8.39 5.89
C ARG A 155 -18.75 -8.82 4.56
N LEU A 156 -17.96 -9.09 3.53
CA LEU A 156 -18.46 -9.64 2.27
C LEU A 156 -19.08 -11.03 2.45
N GLN A 157 -18.50 -11.89 3.28
CA GLN A 157 -19.09 -13.19 3.60
C GLN A 157 -20.48 -13.06 4.24
N GLN A 158 -20.73 -11.99 4.99
CA GLN A 158 -22.01 -11.72 5.66
C GLN A 158 -23.02 -11.01 4.74
N GLU A 159 -22.56 -10.09 3.90
CA GLU A 159 -23.43 -9.19 3.13
C GLU A 159 -23.63 -9.65 1.68
N CYS A 160 -22.61 -10.26 1.06
CA CYS A 160 -22.54 -10.59 -0.36
C CYS A 160 -21.71 -11.86 -0.62
N GLY A 161 -22.06 -12.98 0.04
CA GLY A 161 -21.28 -14.23 -0.02
C GLY A 161 -21.05 -14.77 -1.43
N ASP A 162 -22.05 -14.67 -2.31
CA ASP A 162 -21.93 -15.10 -3.71
C ASP A 162 -20.87 -14.30 -4.48
N PHE A 163 -20.73 -13.00 -4.18
CA PHE A 163 -19.70 -12.16 -4.79
C PHE A 163 -18.31 -12.55 -4.31
N LEU A 164 -18.15 -12.83 -3.01
CA LEU A 164 -16.88 -13.33 -2.46
C LEU A 164 -16.48 -14.66 -3.11
N GLN A 165 -17.42 -15.57 -3.32
CA GLN A 165 -17.18 -16.84 -4.01
C GLN A 165 -16.74 -16.63 -5.47
N GLN A 166 -17.36 -15.69 -6.17
CA GLN A 166 -16.94 -15.33 -7.54
C GLN A 166 -15.52 -14.77 -7.57
N LEU A 167 -15.14 -13.90 -6.63
CA LEU A 167 -13.77 -13.40 -6.51
C LEU A 167 -12.76 -14.52 -6.28
N GLU A 168 -13.08 -15.49 -5.42
CA GLU A 168 -12.23 -16.64 -5.13
C GLU A 168 -12.07 -17.58 -6.35
N GLN A 169 -13.16 -17.86 -7.06
CA GLN A 169 -13.16 -18.79 -8.19
C GLN A 169 -12.58 -18.18 -9.47
N LYS A 170 -12.94 -16.94 -9.77
CA LYS A 170 -12.63 -16.29 -11.04
C LYS A 170 -11.33 -15.49 -10.99
N GLY A 171 -10.97 -14.95 -9.82
CA GLY A 171 -9.91 -13.95 -9.74
C GLY A 171 -10.24 -12.69 -10.55
N LEU A 172 -9.21 -11.91 -10.88
CA LEU A 172 -9.33 -10.61 -11.54
C LEU A 172 -8.36 -10.51 -12.72
N ILE A 173 -8.78 -9.77 -13.76
CA ILE A 173 -7.90 -9.24 -14.80
C ILE A 173 -7.88 -7.72 -14.67
N TYR A 174 -6.68 -7.17 -14.58
CA TYR A 174 -6.47 -5.73 -14.66
C TYR A 174 -6.11 -5.34 -16.08
N GLN A 175 -6.73 -4.28 -16.58
CA GLN A 175 -6.45 -3.73 -17.89
C GLN A 175 -5.92 -2.32 -17.67
N TYR A 176 -4.75 -2.03 -18.23
CA TYR A 176 -4.12 -0.73 -18.16
C TYR A 176 -3.83 -0.20 -19.56
N PHE A 177 -4.07 1.08 -19.80
CA PHE A 177 -3.60 1.75 -21.01
C PHE A 177 -2.36 2.61 -20.70
N PHE A 178 -1.33 2.46 -21.53
CA PHE A 178 -0.13 3.28 -21.46
C PHE A 178 0.15 3.91 -22.82
N GLY A 179 0.17 5.24 -22.87
CA GLY A 179 0.49 6.00 -24.07
C GLY A 179 1.97 5.92 -24.47
N ASP A 180 2.28 6.41 -25.66
CA ASP A 180 3.65 6.42 -26.20
C ASP A 180 4.59 7.44 -25.54
N GLU A 181 4.02 8.49 -24.95
CA GLU A 181 4.73 9.63 -24.34
C GLU A 181 4.21 9.91 -22.92
N ASP A 182 5.11 10.39 -22.06
CA ASP A 182 4.74 10.81 -20.71
C ASP A 182 3.86 12.08 -20.79
N ILE A 183 2.77 12.10 -20.02
CA ILE A 183 1.89 13.26 -19.99
C ILE A 183 2.41 14.22 -18.91
N PRO A 184 2.70 15.49 -19.26
CA PRO A 184 3.09 16.51 -18.29
C PRO A 184 2.05 16.61 -17.17
N ASP A 185 2.52 16.76 -15.92
CA ASP A 185 1.71 16.90 -14.70
C ASP A 185 0.91 15.64 -14.27
N ALA A 186 0.98 14.52 -15.00
CA ALA A 186 0.45 13.25 -14.54
C ALA A 186 1.30 12.67 -13.39
N TYR A 187 0.66 12.32 -12.27
CA TYR A 187 1.35 11.77 -11.09
C TYR A 187 1.28 10.24 -10.98
N ILE A 188 0.46 9.58 -11.81
CA ILE A 188 0.37 8.10 -11.91
C ILE A 188 0.58 7.63 -13.36
N VAL A 189 0.02 8.34 -14.35
CA VAL A 189 0.09 7.90 -15.75
C VAL A 189 1.48 8.21 -16.33
N ARG A 190 2.19 7.15 -16.74
CA ARG A 190 3.47 7.20 -17.47
C ARG A 190 3.30 6.48 -18.80
N SER A 191 4.14 6.84 -19.76
CA SER A 191 4.33 6.05 -20.97
C SER A 191 4.80 4.65 -20.61
N TRP A 192 4.52 3.69 -21.49
CA TRP A 192 5.00 2.33 -21.33
C TRP A 192 6.54 2.27 -21.33
N LYS A 193 7.21 3.15 -22.09
CA LYS A 193 8.68 3.26 -22.12
C LYS A 193 9.25 3.61 -20.74
N THR A 194 8.72 4.67 -20.12
CA THR A 194 9.17 5.12 -18.80
C THR A 194 8.81 4.10 -17.72
N LEU A 195 7.58 3.58 -17.72
CA LEU A 195 7.10 2.64 -16.71
C LEU A 195 7.91 1.33 -16.73
N TYR A 196 8.07 0.74 -17.91
CA TYR A 196 8.79 -0.53 -18.06
C TYR A 196 10.30 -0.35 -18.21
N LYS A 197 10.80 0.88 -18.29
CA LYS A 197 12.23 1.21 -18.51
C LYS A 197 12.77 0.53 -19.77
N VAL A 198 12.08 0.74 -20.89
CA VAL A 198 12.37 0.15 -22.20
C VAL A 198 12.38 1.25 -23.27
N LYS A 199 13.04 0.99 -24.39
CA LYS A 199 13.26 1.96 -25.46
C LYS A 199 12.30 1.79 -26.64
N ASP A 200 11.87 0.55 -26.90
CA ASP A 200 11.05 0.20 -28.05
C ASP A 200 10.10 -0.97 -27.76
N ARG A 201 9.20 -1.25 -28.73
CA ARG A 201 8.16 -2.29 -28.61
C ARG A 201 8.76 -3.67 -28.38
N ALA A 202 9.86 -3.98 -29.07
CA ALA A 202 10.51 -5.28 -29.01
C ALA A 202 11.11 -5.55 -27.62
N GLU A 203 11.71 -4.53 -27.00
CA GLU A 203 12.26 -4.63 -25.65
C GLU A 203 11.15 -4.82 -24.59
N LEU A 204 9.98 -4.17 -24.77
CA LEU A 204 8.80 -4.43 -23.92
C LEU A 204 8.28 -5.86 -24.08
N GLU A 205 8.10 -6.32 -25.33
CA GLU A 205 7.62 -7.66 -25.63
C GLU A 205 8.54 -8.75 -25.06
N ALA A 206 9.86 -8.59 -25.20
CA ALA A 206 10.84 -9.49 -24.62
C ALA A 206 10.74 -9.52 -23.09
N LYS A 207 10.64 -8.36 -22.45
CA LYS A 207 10.51 -8.24 -21.00
C LYS A 207 9.22 -8.87 -20.46
N ILE A 208 8.12 -8.76 -21.20
CA ILE A 208 6.84 -9.38 -20.84
C ILE A 208 6.83 -10.87 -21.13
N ALA A 209 7.53 -11.36 -22.15
CA ALA A 209 7.68 -12.79 -22.39
C ALA A 209 8.32 -13.53 -21.20
N GLU A 210 9.21 -12.86 -20.45
CA GLU A 210 9.79 -13.39 -19.21
C GLU A 210 8.77 -13.53 -18.07
N SER A 211 7.60 -12.88 -18.15
CA SER A 211 6.58 -12.89 -17.10
C SER A 211 5.69 -14.15 -17.11
N GLY A 212 6.05 -15.19 -17.87
CA GLY A 212 5.36 -16.49 -17.86
C GLY A 212 3.92 -16.47 -18.39
N GLY A 213 3.54 -15.49 -19.21
CA GLY A 213 2.22 -15.40 -19.85
C GLY A 213 1.12 -14.79 -18.98
N GLN A 214 1.43 -14.33 -17.76
CA GLN A 214 0.49 -13.64 -16.87
C GLN A 214 0.14 -12.22 -17.36
N ILE A 215 0.97 -11.65 -18.22
CA ILE A 215 0.78 -10.32 -18.80
C ILE A 215 0.62 -10.48 -20.31
N LYS A 216 -0.40 -9.86 -20.88
CA LYS A 216 -0.64 -9.78 -22.33
C LYS A 216 -0.57 -8.33 -22.79
N LEU A 217 0.00 -8.13 -23.98
CA LEU A 217 0.09 -6.83 -24.63
C LEU A 217 -0.83 -6.80 -25.85
N GLU A 218 -1.52 -5.67 -26.03
CA GLU A 218 -2.27 -5.35 -27.23
C GLU A 218 -1.87 -3.94 -27.68
N TRP A 219 -1.17 -3.85 -28.80
CA TRP A 219 -0.73 -2.56 -29.35
C TRP A 219 -1.90 -1.85 -30.02
N ILE A 220 -2.05 -0.56 -29.72
CA ILE A 220 -3.04 0.32 -30.33
C ILE A 220 -2.27 1.31 -31.19
N ASP A 221 -2.33 1.12 -32.51
CA ASP A 221 -1.51 1.86 -33.47
C ASP A 221 -1.74 3.36 -33.39
N GLY A 222 -0.67 4.10 -33.11
CA GLY A 222 -0.70 5.56 -32.96
C GLY A 222 -1.15 6.08 -31.59
N HIS A 223 -1.47 5.18 -30.64
CA HIS A 223 -1.95 5.56 -29.31
C HIS A 223 -1.06 5.02 -28.18
N GLY A 224 -0.68 3.74 -28.23
CA GLY A 224 0.13 3.12 -27.18
C GLY A 224 -0.10 1.62 -27.04
N VAL A 225 -0.14 1.13 -25.80
CA VAL A 225 -0.31 -0.29 -25.50
C VAL A 225 -1.32 -0.51 -24.37
N LYS A 226 -2.17 -1.50 -24.57
CA LYS A 226 -3.00 -2.08 -23.53
C LYS A 226 -2.26 -3.24 -22.89
N VAL A 227 -2.11 -3.18 -21.57
CA VAL A 227 -1.49 -4.22 -20.76
C VAL A 227 -2.58 -4.92 -19.95
N MET A 228 -2.72 -6.22 -20.13
CA MET A 228 -3.68 -7.04 -19.39
C MET A 228 -2.93 -7.97 -18.44
N ILE A 229 -3.19 -7.84 -17.13
CA ILE A 229 -2.54 -8.64 -16.08
C ILE A 229 -3.58 -9.59 -15.48
N GLY A 230 -3.38 -10.89 -15.66
CA GLY A 230 -4.21 -11.93 -15.03
C GLY A 230 -4.66 -13.06 -15.96
N PRO A 231 -5.56 -13.93 -15.48
CA PRO A 231 -6.25 -13.82 -14.20
C PRO A 231 -5.32 -13.98 -12.99
N VAL A 232 -5.49 -13.14 -11.97
CA VAL A 232 -4.78 -13.22 -10.69
C VAL A 232 -5.77 -13.42 -9.53
N PRO A 233 -5.36 -14.07 -8.42
CA PRO A 233 -6.22 -14.20 -7.26
C PRO A 233 -6.72 -12.85 -6.74
N ALA A 234 -8.01 -12.75 -6.43
CA ALA A 234 -8.58 -11.58 -5.77
C ALA A 234 -8.32 -11.56 -4.25
N LEU A 235 -8.04 -12.73 -3.68
CA LEU A 235 -7.76 -12.94 -2.26
C LEU A 235 -6.36 -13.55 -2.12
N LYS A 236 -5.70 -13.25 -1.00
CA LYS A 236 -4.42 -13.87 -0.64
C LYS A 236 -4.56 -14.60 0.69
N TRP A 237 -4.14 -15.86 0.73
CA TRP A 237 -4.07 -16.61 1.98
C TRP A 237 -2.90 -16.11 2.83
N ASP A 238 -3.21 -15.48 3.97
CA ASP A 238 -2.23 -15.15 4.99
C ASP A 238 -1.87 -16.43 5.75
N LYS A 239 -0.71 -17.01 5.42
CA LYS A 239 -0.21 -18.23 6.06
C LYS A 239 0.10 -18.05 7.54
N GLN A 240 0.45 -16.85 8.00
CA GLN A 240 0.77 -16.65 9.41
C GLN A 240 -0.50 -16.59 10.27
N ARG A 241 -1.57 -16.01 9.72
CA ARG A 241 -2.85 -15.82 10.43
C ARG A 241 -3.93 -16.84 10.06
N GLN A 242 -3.68 -17.69 9.06
CA GLN A 242 -4.60 -18.73 8.57
C GLN A 242 -5.96 -18.15 8.16
N GLN A 243 -5.94 -17.07 7.39
CA GLN A 243 -7.15 -16.38 6.90
C GLN A 243 -6.91 -15.72 5.54
N ASN A 244 -7.98 -15.48 4.79
CA ASN A 244 -7.90 -14.70 3.55
C ASN A 244 -7.82 -13.20 3.81
N ALA A 245 -6.93 -12.52 3.09
CA ALA A 245 -6.89 -11.07 2.94
C ALA A 245 -7.56 -10.66 1.62
N PHE A 246 -8.27 -9.52 1.63
CA PHE A 246 -8.81 -8.88 0.43
C PHE A 246 -7.68 -8.20 -0.35
N TYR A 247 -6.84 -9.02 -0.98
CA TYR A 247 -5.54 -8.64 -1.52
C TYR A 247 -5.63 -8.35 -3.02
N ASN A 248 -6.23 -7.22 -3.38
CA ASN A 248 -6.43 -6.83 -4.77
C ASN A 248 -6.51 -5.29 -4.91
N TYR A 249 -6.54 -4.82 -6.15
CA TYR A 249 -6.66 -3.40 -6.52
C TYR A 249 -8.04 -3.10 -7.12
N MET A 250 -9.05 -3.94 -6.89
CA MET A 250 -10.36 -3.81 -7.55
C MET A 250 -11.01 -2.45 -7.21
N VAL A 251 -11.14 -2.15 -5.92
CA VAL A 251 -11.72 -0.88 -5.47
C VAL A 251 -10.85 0.29 -5.88
N MET A 252 -9.52 0.18 -5.73
CA MET A 252 -8.58 1.23 -6.13
C MET A 252 -8.71 1.58 -7.62
N ASN A 253 -8.70 0.59 -8.52
CA ASN A 253 -8.85 0.83 -9.95
C ASN A 253 -10.21 1.41 -10.30
N TYR A 254 -11.28 1.00 -9.61
CA TYR A 254 -12.62 1.49 -9.90
C TYR A 254 -12.81 2.96 -9.47
N ILE A 255 -12.30 3.35 -8.31
CA ILE A 255 -12.59 4.68 -7.73
C ILE A 255 -11.54 5.73 -8.04
N THR A 256 -10.37 5.33 -8.54
CA THR A 256 -9.32 6.30 -8.89
C THR A 256 -9.70 6.96 -10.20
N ASP A 257 -10.14 8.21 -10.12
CA ASP A 257 -10.31 9.06 -11.30
C ASP A 257 -8.92 9.57 -11.74
N TYR A 258 -8.40 8.96 -12.79
CA TYR A 258 -7.21 9.47 -13.45
C TYR A 258 -7.65 10.59 -14.39
N GLU A 259 -7.72 11.84 -13.90
CA GLU A 259 -8.11 13.03 -14.67
C GLU A 259 -7.39 13.18 -16.03
N VAL A 260 -6.24 12.52 -16.18
CA VAL A 260 -5.45 12.51 -17.40
C VAL A 260 -6.03 11.54 -18.44
N LEU A 261 -6.50 10.36 -18.01
CA LEU A 261 -7.15 9.40 -18.87
C LEU A 261 -8.52 9.91 -19.32
N SER A 262 -9.25 10.64 -18.48
CA SER A 262 -10.58 11.16 -18.85
C SER A 262 -10.59 12.14 -20.04
N LYS A 263 -9.43 12.70 -20.41
CA LYS A 263 -9.25 13.53 -21.62
C LYS A 263 -9.13 12.70 -22.91
N ASP A 264 -8.67 11.46 -22.82
CA ASP A 264 -8.67 10.48 -23.91
C ASP A 264 -9.68 9.38 -23.58
N LYS A 265 -10.92 9.56 -24.08
CA LYS A 265 -12.04 8.65 -23.77
C LYS A 265 -11.79 7.22 -24.21
N GLU A 266 -10.97 7.00 -25.25
CA GLU A 266 -10.62 5.66 -25.69
C GLU A 266 -9.65 5.03 -24.69
N ALA A 267 -8.60 5.75 -24.28
CA ALA A 267 -7.68 5.32 -23.21
C ALA A 267 -8.41 5.01 -21.89
N ALA A 268 -9.28 5.91 -21.42
CA ALA A 268 -10.04 5.73 -20.19
C ALA A 268 -11.00 4.53 -20.21
N ALA A 269 -11.49 4.12 -21.38
CA ALA A 269 -12.36 2.95 -21.50
C ALA A 269 -11.63 1.63 -21.23
N PHE A 270 -10.29 1.62 -21.34
CA PHE A 270 -9.46 0.44 -21.17
C PHE A 270 -8.90 0.28 -19.75
N ASP A 271 -8.86 1.33 -18.94
CA ASP A 271 -8.41 1.25 -17.56
C ASP A 271 -9.54 0.73 -16.67
N ASN A 272 -9.61 -0.59 -16.54
CA ASN A 272 -10.63 -1.26 -15.75
C ASN A 272 -10.13 -2.54 -15.08
N VAL A 273 -10.99 -3.07 -14.23
CA VAL A 273 -10.83 -4.37 -13.59
C VAL A 273 -12.06 -5.20 -13.89
N ILE A 274 -11.83 -6.44 -14.35
CA ILE A 274 -12.88 -7.39 -14.68
C ILE A 274 -12.60 -8.73 -13.98
N PHE A 275 -13.59 -9.63 -13.94
CA PHE A 275 -13.34 -10.98 -13.45
C PHE A 275 -12.38 -11.73 -14.38
N GLY A 276 -11.69 -12.73 -13.83
CA GLY A 276 -10.74 -13.52 -14.61
C GLY A 276 -11.33 -14.37 -15.74
N ASP A 277 -12.66 -14.54 -15.77
CA ASP A 277 -13.39 -15.15 -16.89
C ASP A 277 -13.75 -14.15 -18.01
N GLY A 278 -13.39 -12.87 -17.83
CA GLY A 278 -13.70 -11.78 -18.76
C GLY A 278 -15.02 -11.06 -18.50
N SER A 279 -15.84 -11.53 -17.56
CA SER A 279 -17.11 -10.88 -17.21
C SER A 279 -16.90 -9.59 -16.41
N ALA A 280 -17.78 -8.60 -16.60
CA ALA A 280 -17.73 -7.36 -15.84
C ALA A 280 -18.03 -7.60 -14.35
N ILE A 281 -17.35 -6.87 -13.49
CA ILE A 281 -17.65 -6.82 -12.06
C ILE A 281 -18.83 -5.84 -11.90
N PRO A 282 -19.96 -6.25 -11.31
CA PRO A 282 -21.07 -5.33 -11.21
C PRO A 282 -20.75 -4.20 -10.20
N GLU A 283 -21.15 -2.99 -10.57
CA GLU A 283 -20.77 -1.75 -9.87
C GLU A 283 -21.21 -1.76 -8.40
N GLU A 284 -22.42 -2.26 -8.12
CA GLU A 284 -22.98 -2.31 -6.78
C GLU A 284 -22.11 -3.11 -5.79
N GLN A 285 -21.42 -4.17 -6.25
CA GLN A 285 -20.52 -4.95 -5.39
C GLN A 285 -19.21 -4.20 -5.12
N VAL A 286 -18.70 -3.44 -6.11
CA VAL A 286 -17.52 -2.58 -5.89
C VAL A 286 -17.84 -1.47 -4.90
N LEU A 287 -18.99 -0.82 -5.04
CA LEU A 287 -19.47 0.21 -4.10
C LEU A 287 -19.73 -0.38 -2.70
N THR A 288 -20.21 -1.63 -2.62
CA THR A 288 -20.33 -2.35 -1.35
C THR A 288 -18.97 -2.55 -0.68
N CYS A 289 -17.95 -2.96 -1.44
CA CYS A 289 -16.58 -3.07 -0.93
C CYS A 289 -16.07 -1.71 -0.44
N GLN A 290 -16.24 -0.64 -1.24
CA GLN A 290 -15.83 0.71 -0.87
C GLN A 290 -16.47 1.17 0.45
N ARG A 291 -17.78 0.94 0.62
CA ARG A 291 -18.49 1.27 1.86
C ARG A 291 -17.93 0.48 3.04
N ILE A 292 -17.75 -0.84 2.91
CA ILE A 292 -17.17 -1.68 3.95
C ILE A 292 -15.79 -1.15 4.36
N MET A 293 -14.92 -0.84 3.39
CA MET A 293 -13.59 -0.28 3.66
C MET A 293 -13.67 1.04 4.44
N ALA A 294 -14.62 1.92 4.08
CA ALA A 294 -14.83 3.20 4.76
C ALA A 294 -15.36 3.05 6.21
N GLU A 295 -16.22 2.07 6.47
CA GLU A 295 -16.74 1.76 7.81
C GLU A 295 -15.67 1.11 8.71
N GLU A 296 -14.88 0.20 8.13
CA GLU A 296 -13.88 -0.59 8.85
C GLU A 296 -12.56 0.18 9.07
N LYS A 297 -12.33 1.29 8.36
CA LYS A 297 -11.07 2.06 8.46
C LYS A 297 -10.69 2.42 9.89
N VAL A 298 -9.40 2.39 10.15
CA VAL A 298 -8.72 2.95 11.32
C VAL A 298 -7.99 4.19 10.86
N GLU A 299 -8.15 5.28 11.59
CA GLU A 299 -7.55 6.55 11.20
C GLU A 299 -7.04 7.26 12.45
N PHE A 300 -5.81 7.75 12.38
CA PHE A 300 -5.20 8.54 13.43
C PHE A 300 -4.39 9.67 12.80
N LYS A 301 -4.16 10.73 13.58
CA LYS A 301 -3.34 11.85 13.14
C LYS A 301 -1.87 11.50 13.29
N TRP A 302 -1.10 11.76 12.24
CA TRP A 302 0.35 11.73 12.28
C TRP A 302 0.88 12.77 13.27
N GLN A 303 2.00 12.44 13.91
CA GLN A 303 2.85 13.37 14.63
C GLN A 303 4.25 13.33 14.02
N ARG A 304 4.95 14.46 13.98
CA ARG A 304 6.34 14.46 13.53
C ARG A 304 7.16 13.46 14.37
N GLY A 305 7.98 12.65 13.72
CA GLY A 305 8.81 11.65 14.38
C GLY A 305 8.18 10.25 14.45
N ASP A 306 6.88 10.12 14.17
CA ASP A 306 6.23 8.83 14.13
C ASP A 306 6.85 7.92 13.07
N VAL A 307 7.12 6.67 13.44
CA VAL A 307 7.50 5.59 12.52
C VAL A 307 6.44 4.50 12.60
N MET A 308 5.85 4.13 11.47
CA MET A 308 4.86 3.06 11.39
C MET A 308 5.41 1.90 10.57
N LEU A 309 5.34 0.69 11.12
CA LEU A 309 5.63 -0.59 10.45
C LEU A 309 4.32 -1.30 10.15
N ILE A 310 4.10 -1.68 8.89
CA ILE A 310 2.91 -2.38 8.41
C ILE A 310 3.30 -3.75 7.87
N ASP A 311 2.58 -4.79 8.28
CA ASP A 311 2.51 -6.08 7.58
C ASP A 311 1.64 -5.92 6.34
N ASN A 312 2.28 -5.94 5.17
CA ASN A 312 1.63 -5.63 3.91
C ASN A 312 0.67 -6.74 3.46
N VAL A 313 0.69 -7.93 4.06
CA VAL A 313 -0.30 -8.99 3.75
C VAL A 313 -1.59 -8.75 4.54
N ALA A 314 -1.47 -8.35 5.82
CA ALA A 314 -2.63 -8.21 6.70
C ALA A 314 -3.34 -6.86 6.57
N VAL A 315 -2.62 -5.80 6.24
CA VAL A 315 -3.15 -4.43 6.34
C VAL A 315 -3.09 -3.71 4.99
N GLN A 316 -4.21 -3.13 4.61
CA GLN A 316 -4.30 -2.14 3.55
C GLN A 316 -4.08 -0.75 4.13
N HIS A 317 -3.57 0.16 3.30
CA HIS A 317 -3.43 1.56 3.67
C HIS A 317 -3.95 2.47 2.55
N SER A 318 -4.29 3.71 2.91
CA SER A 318 -4.76 4.75 2.00
C SER A 318 -4.11 6.09 2.34
N LYS A 319 -4.41 7.14 1.57
CA LYS A 319 -4.00 8.52 1.90
C LYS A 319 -5.19 9.45 1.81
N ASN A 320 -5.54 10.11 2.91
CA ASN A 320 -6.52 11.18 2.86
C ASN A 320 -5.98 12.42 2.11
N PRO A 321 -6.86 13.23 1.50
CA PRO A 321 -6.51 14.57 1.06
C PRO A 321 -5.84 15.37 2.17
N CYS A 322 -4.81 16.12 1.82
CA CYS A 322 -4.07 16.99 2.72
C CYS A 322 -4.15 18.44 2.23
N PHE A 323 -4.36 19.36 3.17
CA PHE A 323 -4.55 20.79 2.90
C PHE A 323 -3.50 21.65 3.64
N SER A 324 -2.34 21.04 3.92
CA SER A 324 -1.22 21.64 4.64
C SER A 324 0.10 21.04 4.13
N SER A 325 1.25 21.57 4.59
CA SER A 325 2.53 20.92 4.37
C SER A 325 2.53 19.51 4.96
N ARG A 326 3.04 18.53 4.21
CA ARG A 326 3.08 17.14 4.61
C ARG A 326 4.24 16.45 3.92
N ARG A 327 5.04 15.69 4.67
CA ARG A 327 6.08 14.82 4.11
C ARG A 327 6.10 13.51 4.87
N ILE A 328 5.70 12.45 4.18
CA ILE A 328 5.82 11.07 4.66
C ILE A 328 6.88 10.38 3.80
N LEU A 329 7.87 9.79 4.45
CA LEU A 329 8.87 8.94 3.81
C LEU A 329 8.47 7.48 3.96
N SER A 330 8.99 6.62 3.09
CA SER A 330 8.70 5.18 3.12
C SER A 330 9.94 4.32 2.85
N SER A 331 9.87 3.07 3.29
CA SER A 331 10.83 2.01 2.96
C SER A 331 10.08 0.71 2.72
N LEU A 332 10.52 -0.07 1.73
CA LEU A 332 9.89 -1.33 1.33
C LEU A 332 10.76 -2.52 1.71
N ILE A 333 10.12 -3.58 2.20
CA ILE A 333 10.79 -4.79 2.68
C ILE A 333 10.44 -5.98 1.78
N ALA A 334 11.42 -6.82 1.44
CA ALA A 334 11.23 -7.98 0.57
C ALA A 334 10.21 -8.99 1.11
#